data_AF-A0A194S0W9-F1
#
_entry.id   AF-A0A194S0W9-F1
#
_cell.length_a   1.000
_cell.length_b   1.000
_cell.length_c   1.000
_cell.angle_alpha   90.00
_cell.angle_beta   90.00
_cell.angle_gamma   90.00
#
_symmetry.space_group_name_H-M   'P 1'
#
loop_
_entity.id
_entity.type
_entity.pdbx_description
1 polymer ?
#
loop_
_entity_poly.entity_id
_entity_poly.type
_entity_poly.pdbx_seq_one_letter_code
_entity_poly.pdbx_strand_id
1 'polypeptide(L)'
;MLEVAVDCTREPAGSSSESREAVADVVALSHGRSRIAALLVSLVRSLRQGPRMADEAPSKASLVRWWKAFTRKEKERASGKGRVFGVALAESLQYASVAISLVADDGNQYVYGYVPIVVAKCGMMLKETATHTEGIFRVSGSNKRINQLQAVFDAPPKYGKDFDWTGYSVHDAASVLRRYLNALPEPVIPAGLYLDFTAVLRASLGRA
;
A
#
# COMPACT_ATOMS: atom_id res chain seq x y z
N MET A 1 -17.07 26.33 -8.53
CA MET A 1 -16.04 25.64 -7.72
C MET A 1 -16.59 24.24 -7.48
N LEU A 2 -16.10 23.24 -8.22
CA LEU A 2 -16.62 21.87 -8.13
C LEU A 2 -16.22 21.29 -6.77
N GLU A 3 -17.20 21.01 -5.90
CA GLU A 3 -16.94 20.40 -4.60
C GLU A 3 -16.93 18.88 -4.76
N VAL A 4 -15.77 18.26 -4.51
CA VAL A 4 -15.60 16.82 -4.53
C VAL A 4 -16.07 16.25 -3.19
N ALA A 5 -17.21 15.56 -3.18
CA ALA A 5 -17.72 14.89 -2.00
C ALA A 5 -17.36 13.40 -2.05
N VAL A 6 -16.64 12.93 -1.02
CA VAL A 6 -16.40 11.50 -0.82
C VAL A 6 -17.58 10.92 -0.05
N ASP A 7 -18.44 10.18 -0.73
CA ASP A 7 -19.61 9.57 -0.10
C ASP A 7 -19.20 8.22 0.52
N CYS A 8 -18.98 8.22 1.83
CA CYS A 8 -18.67 6.99 2.57
C CYS A 8 -19.90 6.08 2.75
N THR A 9 -21.13 6.53 2.41
CA THR A 9 -22.37 5.76 2.65
C THR A 9 -22.81 4.90 1.47
N ARG A 10 -22.24 5.12 0.27
CA ARG A 10 -22.64 4.41 -0.94
C ARG A 10 -21.80 3.15 -1.17
N GLU A 11 -22.43 1.98 -1.10
CA GLU A 11 -21.82 0.69 -1.43
C GLU A 11 -21.60 0.56 -2.96
N PRO A 12 -20.52 -0.10 -3.42
CA PRO A 12 -20.36 -0.39 -4.84
C PRO A 12 -21.46 -1.37 -5.28
N ALA A 13 -22.23 -0.98 -6.30
CA ALA A 13 -23.24 -1.84 -6.89
C ALA A 13 -22.54 -3.08 -7.48
N GLY A 14 -22.85 -4.27 -6.94
CA GLY A 14 -22.38 -5.53 -7.49
C GLY A 14 -22.96 -5.74 -8.88
N SER A 15 -22.11 -5.99 -9.87
CA SER A 15 -22.52 -6.46 -11.18
C SER A 15 -22.10 -7.92 -11.39
N SER A 16 -23.05 -8.65 -11.95
CA SER A 16 -23.12 -10.06 -12.23
C SER A 16 -22.01 -10.60 -13.15
N SER A 17 -21.55 -11.80 -12.80
CA SER A 17 -21.14 -12.91 -13.68
C SER A 17 -21.04 -12.65 -15.20
N GLU A 18 -19.87 -12.25 -15.69
CA GLU A 18 -19.33 -12.65 -17.01
C GLU A 18 -17.96 -12.01 -17.21
N SER A 19 -16.90 -12.71 -16.78
CA SER A 19 -15.48 -12.45 -17.15
C SER A 19 -14.62 -13.57 -16.55
N ARG A 20 -14.91 -14.81 -16.93
CA ARG A 20 -14.20 -16.00 -16.42
C ARG A 20 -13.26 -16.67 -17.43
N GLU A 21 -12.98 -16.05 -18.58
CA GLU A 21 -12.30 -16.76 -19.66
C GLU A 21 -11.18 -15.99 -20.39
N ALA A 22 -10.46 -15.09 -19.69
CA ALA A 22 -9.30 -14.40 -20.29
C ALA A 22 -8.04 -14.32 -19.41
N VAL A 23 -7.99 -15.00 -18.26
CA VAL A 23 -6.84 -14.97 -17.32
C VAL A 23 -6.04 -16.27 -17.28
N ALA A 24 -6.35 -17.24 -18.16
CA ALA A 24 -5.63 -18.51 -18.23
C ALA A 24 -4.36 -18.48 -19.12
N ASP A 25 -4.15 -17.46 -19.96
CA ASP A 25 -3.12 -17.49 -21.01
C ASP A 25 -1.83 -16.70 -20.76
N VAL A 26 -1.65 -16.09 -19.58
CA VAL A 26 -0.42 -15.31 -19.26
C VAL A 26 0.54 -16.06 -18.32
N VAL A 27 0.24 -17.30 -17.95
CA VAL A 27 1.09 -18.14 -17.06
C VAL A 27 2.18 -18.92 -17.82
N ALA A 28 2.28 -18.78 -19.14
CA ALA A 28 3.22 -19.55 -19.95
C ALA A 28 4.35 -18.69 -20.57
N LEU A 29 5.23 -18.11 -19.75
CA LEU A 29 6.59 -17.75 -20.20
C LEU A 29 7.57 -17.72 -19.03
N SER A 30 8.00 -18.92 -18.63
CA SER A 30 9.24 -19.10 -17.87
C SER A 30 10.44 -18.91 -18.81
N HIS A 31 11.46 -18.17 -18.37
CA HIS A 31 12.88 -18.59 -18.28
C HIS A 31 13.78 -17.37 -18.03
N GLY A 32 14.29 -17.23 -16.79
CA GLY A 32 15.26 -16.20 -16.43
C GLY A 32 15.80 -16.39 -15.02
N ARG A 33 16.67 -17.38 -14.83
CA ARG A 33 17.30 -17.73 -13.54
C ARG A 33 18.26 -16.61 -13.10
N SER A 34 17.83 -15.79 -12.12
CA SER A 34 18.65 -14.74 -11.52
C SER A 34 19.87 -15.30 -10.77
N ARG A 35 21.06 -14.91 -11.23
CA ARG A 35 22.40 -15.28 -10.73
C ARG A 35 22.72 -14.75 -9.31
N ILE A 36 21.75 -14.15 -8.63
CA ILE A 36 21.88 -13.54 -7.29
C ILE A 36 21.85 -14.61 -6.18
N ALA A 37 21.12 -15.72 -6.40
CA ALA A 37 21.04 -16.81 -5.42
C ALA A 37 22.37 -17.57 -5.23
N ALA A 38 23.22 -17.63 -6.26
CA ALA A 38 24.52 -18.31 -6.18
C ALA A 38 25.55 -17.52 -5.36
N LEU A 39 25.50 -16.18 -5.41
CA LEU A 39 26.43 -15.31 -4.68
C LEU A 39 26.16 -15.30 -3.17
N LEU A 40 24.89 -15.37 -2.76
CA LEU A 40 24.52 -15.41 -1.34
C LEU A 40 24.92 -16.74 -0.67
N VAL A 41 24.86 -17.86 -1.38
CA VAL A 41 25.24 -19.17 -0.83
C VAL A 41 26.76 -19.29 -0.67
N SER A 42 27.55 -18.66 -1.54
CA SER A 42 29.03 -18.66 -1.44
C SER A 42 29.53 -17.75 -0.31
N LEU A 43 28.90 -16.59 -0.10
CA LEU A 43 29.27 -15.64 0.94
C LEU A 43 29.01 -16.20 2.36
N VAL A 44 27.90 -16.93 2.53
CA VAL A 44 27.54 -17.58 3.82
C VAL A 44 28.48 -18.74 4.17
N ARG A 45 29.13 -19.37 3.17
CA ARG A 45 30.08 -20.48 3.40
C ARG A 45 31.45 -19.98 3.88
N SER A 46 31.84 -18.75 3.50
CA SER A 46 33.15 -18.16 3.84
C SER A 46 33.22 -17.59 5.26
N LEU A 47 32.08 -17.32 5.92
CA LEU A 47 32.02 -16.72 7.26
C LEU A 47 32.03 -17.75 8.41
N ARG A 48 32.47 -19.00 8.16
CA ARG A 48 32.41 -20.11 9.13
C ARG A 48 33.70 -20.43 9.89
N GLN A 49 34.73 -19.58 9.84
CA GLN A 49 35.98 -19.81 10.59
C GLN A 49 36.35 -18.60 11.46
N GLY A 50 36.07 -18.71 12.76
CA GLY A 50 36.49 -17.79 13.83
C GLY A 50 36.19 -18.43 15.20
N PRO A 51 37.03 -18.24 16.24
CA PRO A 51 37.05 -19.10 17.43
C PRO A 51 35.99 -18.75 18.49
N ARG A 52 35.74 -19.74 19.36
CA ARG A 52 34.70 -19.82 20.40
C ARG A 52 34.97 -18.88 21.57
N MET A 53 33.90 -18.27 22.11
CA MET A 53 33.67 -18.14 23.56
C MET A 53 32.15 -18.18 23.82
N ALA A 54 31.77 -18.79 24.93
CA ALA A 54 30.41 -19.16 25.30
C ALA A 54 29.70 -18.03 26.04
N ASP A 55 28.48 -17.72 25.60
CA ASP A 55 27.36 -17.44 26.48
C ASP A 55 26.08 -17.89 25.73
N GLU A 56 25.07 -18.32 26.48
CA GLU A 56 23.99 -19.23 26.05
C GLU A 56 23.16 -18.72 24.85
N ALA A 57 23.63 -18.99 23.64
CA ALA A 57 22.93 -18.68 22.41
C ALA A 57 21.74 -19.66 22.23
N PRO A 58 20.55 -19.17 21.82
CA PRO A 58 19.44 -20.05 21.49
C PRO A 58 19.92 -21.06 20.44
N SER A 59 19.77 -22.35 20.77
CA SER A 59 20.27 -23.44 19.92
C SER A 59 19.87 -23.26 18.46
N LYS A 60 20.69 -23.75 17.54
CA LYS A 60 20.39 -23.71 16.08
C LYS A 60 18.99 -24.23 15.77
N ALA A 61 18.46 -25.13 16.59
CA ALA A 61 17.09 -25.63 16.47
C ALA A 61 16.03 -24.58 16.83
N SER A 62 16.22 -23.75 17.86
CA SER A 62 15.28 -22.67 18.23
C SER A 62 15.32 -21.50 17.26
N LEU A 63 16.48 -21.14 16.70
CA LEU A 63 16.57 -20.14 15.62
C LEU A 63 15.94 -20.63 14.32
N VAL A 64 16.11 -21.91 13.97
CA VAL A 64 15.42 -22.51 12.81
C VAL A 64 13.91 -22.58 13.05
N ARG A 65 13.45 -22.83 14.29
CA ARG A 65 12.03 -22.83 14.64
C ARG A 65 11.44 -21.42 14.62
N TRP A 66 12.18 -20.43 15.09
CA TRP A 66 11.86 -19.00 15.00
C TRP A 66 11.82 -18.51 13.55
N TRP A 67 12.81 -18.87 12.72
CA TRP A 67 12.85 -18.52 11.30
C TRP A 67 11.70 -19.20 10.55
N LYS A 68 11.41 -20.48 10.83
CA LYS A 68 10.24 -21.17 10.27
C LYS A 68 8.91 -20.54 10.72
N ALA A 69 8.80 -20.06 11.95
CA ALA A 69 7.62 -19.33 12.43
C ALA A 69 7.52 -17.94 11.79
N PHE A 70 8.65 -17.26 11.56
CA PHE A 70 8.75 -15.98 10.86
C PHE A 70 8.38 -16.12 9.38
N THR A 71 8.88 -17.15 8.68
CA THR A 71 8.52 -17.44 7.27
C THR A 71 7.12 -18.00 7.13
N ARG A 72 6.59 -18.72 8.13
CA ARG A 72 5.17 -19.10 8.18
C ARG A 72 4.28 -17.86 8.35
N LYS A 73 4.66 -16.90 9.18
CA LYS A 73 3.97 -15.61 9.35
C LYS A 73 4.01 -14.77 8.06
N GLU A 74 5.13 -14.78 7.34
CA GLU A 74 5.24 -14.20 5.99
C GLU A 74 4.37 -14.94 4.95
N LYS A 75 4.32 -16.28 4.99
CA LYS A 75 3.50 -17.11 4.10
C LYS A 75 1.99 -17.00 4.39
N GLU A 76 1.60 -16.82 5.64
CA GLU A 76 0.21 -16.49 6.04
C GLU A 76 -0.15 -15.04 5.67
N ARG A 77 0.79 -14.09 5.80
CA ARG A 77 0.64 -12.73 5.24
C ARG A 77 0.59 -12.70 3.71
N ALA A 78 1.18 -13.69 3.05
CA ALA A 78 1.11 -13.91 1.62
C ALA A 78 -0.15 -14.71 1.19
N SER A 79 -0.90 -15.30 2.14
CA SER A 79 -2.24 -15.85 1.87
C SER A 79 -3.24 -14.74 1.48
N GLY A 80 -2.90 -13.46 1.73
CA GLY A 80 -3.29 -12.28 0.95
C GLY A 80 -4.77 -11.91 0.89
N LYS A 81 -5.68 -12.80 1.30
CA LYS A 81 -7.12 -12.61 1.16
C LYS A 81 -7.59 -11.44 2.03
N GLY A 82 -7.89 -10.34 1.36
CA GLY A 82 -8.51 -9.17 1.94
C GLY A 82 -7.57 -8.24 2.69
N ARG A 83 -6.28 -8.14 2.35
CA ARG A 83 -5.39 -7.04 2.81
C ARG A 83 -5.38 -5.89 1.79
N VAL A 84 -4.91 -4.69 2.14
CA VAL A 84 -4.93 -3.52 1.24
C VAL A 84 -3.51 -3.08 0.85
N PHE A 85 -2.57 -3.06 1.79
CA PHE A 85 -1.18 -2.69 1.55
C PHE A 85 -0.46 -3.82 0.82
N GLY A 86 0.34 -3.49 -0.20
CA GLY A 86 1.07 -4.51 -0.96
C GLY A 86 0.24 -5.23 -2.03
N VAL A 87 -1.04 -4.90 -2.18
CA VAL A 87 -1.95 -5.49 -3.18
C VAL A 87 -2.06 -4.55 -4.37
N ALA A 88 -2.28 -5.12 -5.56
CA ALA A 88 -2.53 -4.33 -6.75
C ALA A 88 -3.74 -3.42 -6.54
N LEU A 89 -3.62 -2.15 -6.94
CA LEU A 89 -4.66 -1.16 -6.70
C LEU A 89 -6.03 -1.64 -7.20
N ALA A 90 -6.09 -2.14 -8.44
CA ALA A 90 -7.30 -2.66 -9.07
C ALA A 90 -7.95 -3.84 -8.31
N GLU A 91 -7.15 -4.67 -7.63
CA GLU A 91 -7.67 -5.76 -6.80
C GLU A 91 -8.24 -5.20 -5.50
N SER A 92 -7.49 -4.38 -4.78
CA SER A 92 -7.92 -3.84 -3.48
C SER A 92 -9.15 -2.93 -3.56
N LEU A 93 -9.35 -2.24 -4.69
CA LEU A 93 -10.52 -1.40 -4.93
C LEU A 93 -11.85 -2.16 -4.94
N GLN A 94 -11.83 -3.48 -5.20
CA GLN A 94 -13.05 -4.30 -5.25
C GLN A 94 -13.71 -4.47 -3.88
N TYR A 95 -12.95 -4.36 -2.79
CA TYR A 95 -13.44 -4.59 -1.43
C TYR A 95 -13.10 -3.48 -0.44
N ALA A 96 -12.17 -2.57 -0.77
CA ALA A 96 -11.70 -1.52 0.12
C ALA A 96 -11.70 -0.14 -0.55
N SER A 97 -12.83 0.25 -1.16
CA SER A 97 -12.98 1.54 -1.84
C SER A 97 -14.19 2.35 -1.37
N VAL A 98 -14.17 3.64 -1.70
CA VAL A 98 -15.31 4.57 -1.58
C VAL A 98 -15.50 5.31 -2.89
N ALA A 99 -16.76 5.68 -3.18
CA ALA A 99 -17.09 6.45 -4.35
C ALA A 99 -16.76 7.94 -4.14
N ILE A 100 -16.17 8.55 -5.16
CA ILE A 100 -16.03 9.99 -5.28
C ILE A 100 -17.17 10.51 -6.14
N SER A 101 -17.95 11.43 -5.60
CA SER A 101 -19.04 12.10 -6.29
C SER A 101 -18.73 13.57 -6.56
N LEU A 102 -19.18 14.06 -7.72
CA LEU A 102 -19.21 15.47 -8.09
C LEU A 102 -20.64 15.93 -8.13
N VAL A 103 -20.90 17.13 -7.62
CA VAL A 103 -22.16 17.84 -7.83
C VAL A 103 -21.98 18.76 -9.03
N ALA A 104 -22.77 18.57 -10.08
CA ALA A 104 -22.77 19.45 -11.24
C ALA A 104 -23.64 20.70 -10.99
N ASP A 105 -23.55 21.68 -11.88
CA ASP A 105 -24.25 22.96 -11.75
C ASP A 105 -25.79 22.81 -11.82
N ASP A 106 -26.28 21.68 -12.31
CA ASP A 106 -27.70 21.29 -12.33
C ASP A 106 -28.18 20.69 -10.99
N GLY A 107 -27.30 20.55 -10.00
CA GLY A 107 -27.57 19.95 -8.69
C GLY A 107 -27.51 18.41 -8.68
N ASN A 108 -27.26 17.76 -9.82
CA ASN A 108 -27.18 16.30 -9.88
C ASN A 108 -25.80 15.78 -9.42
N GLN A 109 -25.82 14.62 -8.76
CA GLN A 109 -24.61 13.93 -8.27
C GLN A 109 -24.17 12.84 -9.23
N TYR A 110 -22.90 12.91 -9.65
CA TYR A 110 -22.28 11.95 -10.55
C TYR A 110 -21.09 11.27 -9.88
N VAL A 111 -21.01 9.95 -9.95
CA VAL A 111 -19.83 9.20 -9.47
C VAL A 111 -18.71 9.38 -10.49
N TYR A 112 -17.64 10.06 -10.08
CA TYR A 112 -16.46 10.30 -10.90
C TYR A 112 -15.50 9.10 -10.90
N GLY A 113 -15.48 8.34 -9.80
CA GLY A 113 -14.66 7.15 -9.68
C GLY A 113 -14.59 6.61 -8.27
N TYR A 114 -13.69 5.66 -8.05
CA TYR A 114 -13.47 5.02 -6.76
C TYR A 114 -12.04 5.24 -6.30
N VAL A 115 -11.87 5.44 -4.99
CA VAL A 115 -10.55 5.54 -4.36
C VAL A 115 -10.44 4.61 -3.16
N PRO A 116 -9.23 4.17 -2.81
CA PRO A 116 -9.01 3.35 -1.62
C PRO A 116 -9.47 4.06 -0.35
N ILE A 117 -10.06 3.33 0.61
CA ILE A 117 -10.53 3.89 1.89
C ILE A 117 -9.40 4.60 2.65
N VAL A 118 -8.19 4.03 2.64
CA VAL A 118 -7.00 4.65 3.26
C VAL A 118 -6.68 6.01 2.64
N VAL A 119 -6.84 6.16 1.31
CA VAL A 119 -6.61 7.44 0.62
C VAL A 119 -7.70 8.45 0.99
N ALA A 120 -8.96 8.03 1.02
CA ALA A 120 -10.08 8.88 1.41
C ALA A 120 -9.94 9.39 2.86
N LYS A 121 -9.70 8.49 3.83
CA LYS A 121 -9.59 8.84 5.25
C LYS A 121 -8.38 9.73 5.53
N CYS A 122 -7.21 9.40 4.97
CA CYS A 122 -6.02 10.24 5.12
C CYS A 122 -6.20 11.59 4.42
N GLY A 123 -6.80 11.61 3.23
CA GLY A 123 -7.06 12.82 2.46
C GLY A 123 -7.98 13.79 3.21
N MET A 124 -9.04 13.29 3.85
CA MET A 124 -9.93 14.10 4.67
C MET A 124 -9.20 14.73 5.88
N MET A 125 -8.45 13.94 6.65
CA MET A 125 -7.66 14.45 7.77
C MET A 125 -6.64 15.51 7.32
N LEU A 126 -5.96 15.26 6.20
CA LEU A 126 -5.00 16.22 5.64
C LEU A 126 -5.69 17.50 5.17
N LYS A 127 -6.84 17.40 4.50
CA LYS A 127 -7.61 18.57 4.05
C LYS A 127 -7.97 19.50 5.22
N GLU A 128 -8.36 18.93 6.35
CA GLU A 128 -8.80 19.70 7.52
C GLU A 128 -7.65 20.32 8.34
N THR A 129 -6.48 19.68 8.39
CA THR A 129 -5.44 20.02 9.39
C THR A 129 -4.05 20.30 8.82
N ALA A 130 -3.76 19.92 7.57
CA ALA A 130 -2.41 20.02 7.02
C ALA A 130 -1.93 21.47 6.84
N THR A 131 -2.83 22.40 6.51
CA THR A 131 -2.49 23.82 6.30
C THR A 131 -2.01 24.53 7.57
N HIS A 132 -2.40 24.02 8.73
CA HIS A 132 -2.05 24.59 10.04
C HIS A 132 -0.89 23.87 10.73
N THR A 133 -0.34 22.84 10.08
CA THR A 133 0.71 22.00 10.67
C THR A 133 2.00 22.12 9.87
N GLU A 134 3.10 22.42 10.55
CA GLU A 134 4.39 22.56 9.89
C GLU A 134 4.96 21.20 9.46
N GLY A 135 5.57 21.14 8.28
CA GLY A 135 6.38 19.98 7.88
C GLY A 135 5.57 18.72 7.57
N ILE A 136 4.32 18.84 7.13
CA ILE A 136 3.54 17.70 6.61
C ILE A 136 4.33 16.98 5.49
N PHE A 137 4.30 15.65 5.49
CA PHE A 137 5.11 14.76 4.64
C PHE A 137 6.65 14.84 4.83
N ARG A 138 7.18 15.85 5.52
CA ARG A 138 8.60 15.96 5.91
C ARG A 138 8.86 15.28 7.25
N VAL A 139 8.07 15.63 8.26
CA VAL A 139 8.15 15.08 9.62
C VAL A 139 7.43 13.73 9.65
N SER A 140 8.11 12.71 10.17
CA SER A 140 7.56 11.36 10.31
C SER A 140 6.63 11.28 11.53
N GLY A 141 5.51 10.56 11.36
CA GLY A 141 4.64 10.18 12.47
C GLY A 141 5.27 9.12 13.39
N SER A 142 4.55 8.74 14.44
CA SER A 142 4.97 7.70 15.37
C SER A 142 4.90 6.32 14.70
N ASN A 143 6.03 5.62 14.63
CA ASN A 143 6.09 4.27 14.04
C ASN A 143 5.08 3.30 14.65
N LYS A 144 4.83 3.39 15.97
CA LYS A 144 3.83 2.55 16.65
C LYS A 144 2.43 2.83 16.09
N ARG A 145 2.05 4.11 15.98
CA ARG A 145 0.73 4.51 15.48
C ARG A 145 0.57 4.24 13.99
N ILE A 146 1.62 4.43 13.19
CA ILE A 146 1.59 4.09 11.76
C ILE A 146 1.36 2.58 11.56
N ASN A 147 1.99 1.73 12.38
CA ASN A 147 1.76 0.28 12.33
C ASN A 147 0.33 -0.10 12.75
N GLN A 148 -0.26 0.62 13.71
CA GLN A 148 -1.65 0.44 14.11
C GLN A 148 -2.60 0.87 12.98
N LEU A 149 -2.39 2.04 12.37
CA LEU A 149 -3.18 2.53 11.24
C LEU A 149 -3.13 1.56 10.05
N GLN A 150 -1.94 1.05 9.70
CA GLN A 150 -1.84 0.05 8.65
C GLN A 150 -2.68 -1.19 8.98
N ALA A 151 -2.61 -1.70 10.21
CA ALA A 151 -3.41 -2.85 10.61
C ALA A 151 -4.92 -2.58 10.51
N VAL A 152 -5.38 -1.37 10.84
CA VAL A 152 -6.78 -0.96 10.70
C VAL A 152 -7.21 -0.94 9.23
N PHE A 153 -6.40 -0.35 8.35
CA PHE A 153 -6.70 -0.24 6.92
C PHE A 153 -6.51 -1.57 6.16
N ASP A 154 -5.70 -2.49 6.68
CA ASP A 154 -5.51 -3.84 6.11
C ASP A 154 -6.56 -4.85 6.59
N ALA A 155 -7.35 -4.55 7.63
CA ALA A 155 -8.25 -5.51 8.25
C ALA A 155 -9.66 -5.49 7.65
N PRO A 156 -10.18 -6.63 7.15
CA PRO A 156 -11.60 -6.76 6.82
C PRO A 156 -12.48 -6.68 8.07
N PRO A 157 -13.80 -6.43 7.92
CA PRO A 157 -14.49 -6.16 6.66
C PRO A 157 -14.59 -4.66 6.32
N LYS A 158 -14.25 -3.79 7.28
CA LYS A 158 -14.49 -2.34 7.16
C LYS A 158 -13.30 -1.57 6.62
N TYR A 159 -12.07 -2.10 6.69
CA TYR A 159 -10.89 -1.44 6.15
C TYR A 159 -10.71 0.02 6.63
N GLY A 160 -11.08 0.29 7.89
CA GLY A 160 -11.04 1.65 8.46
C GLY A 160 -12.18 2.58 8.02
N LYS A 161 -13.26 2.09 7.39
CA LYS A 161 -14.45 2.89 7.05
C LYS A 161 -15.04 3.61 8.27
N ASP A 162 -15.10 2.91 9.41
CA ASP A 162 -15.65 3.43 10.67
C ASP A 162 -14.54 3.90 11.65
N PHE A 163 -13.29 3.99 11.19
CA PHE A 163 -12.17 4.41 12.03
C PHE A 163 -12.22 5.90 12.36
N ASP A 164 -11.92 6.22 13.61
CA ASP A 164 -11.79 7.58 14.15
C ASP A 164 -10.31 7.96 14.39
N TRP A 165 -9.99 9.24 14.18
CA TRP A 165 -8.61 9.74 14.29
C TRP A 165 -8.19 10.08 15.74
N THR A 166 -8.99 9.75 16.75
CA THR A 166 -8.68 10.13 18.15
C THR A 166 -7.35 9.53 18.59
N GLY A 167 -6.44 10.38 19.06
CA GLY A 167 -5.10 9.97 19.50
C GLY A 167 -4.08 9.77 18.37
N TYR A 168 -4.44 10.07 17.13
CA TYR A 168 -3.53 10.10 15.98
C TYR A 168 -3.27 11.54 15.53
N SER A 169 -2.09 11.80 14.99
CA SER A 169 -1.74 13.11 14.43
C SER A 169 -1.82 13.12 12.91
N VAL A 170 -1.89 14.32 12.34
CA VAL A 170 -1.79 14.52 10.89
C VAL A 170 -0.48 13.99 10.30
N HIS A 171 0.63 13.96 11.06
CA HIS A 171 1.88 13.34 10.64
C HIS A 171 1.75 11.81 10.51
N ASP A 172 0.95 11.17 11.36
CA ASP A 172 0.68 9.73 11.24
C ASP A 172 -0.14 9.44 9.99
N ALA A 173 -1.18 10.27 9.72
CA ALA A 173 -1.98 10.19 8.51
C ALA A 173 -1.12 10.36 7.23
N ALA A 174 -0.26 11.39 7.19
CA ALA A 174 0.68 11.60 6.09
C ALA A 174 1.64 10.43 5.89
N SER A 175 2.15 9.87 6.99
CA SER A 175 3.13 8.77 6.96
C SER A 175 2.50 7.45 6.52
N VAL A 176 1.29 7.13 6.99
CA VAL A 176 0.59 5.91 6.58
C VAL A 176 0.13 6.00 5.12
N LEU A 177 -0.29 7.19 4.66
CA LEU A 177 -0.62 7.42 3.25
C LEU A 177 0.60 7.20 2.35
N ARG A 178 1.75 7.80 2.68
CA ARG A 178 3.00 7.56 1.95
C ARG A 178 3.37 6.07 1.96
N ARG A 179 3.22 5.40 3.10
CA ARG A 179 3.48 3.96 3.21
C ARG A 179 2.58 3.14 2.28
N TYR A 180 1.30 3.48 2.20
CA TYR A 180 0.35 2.80 1.31
C TYR A 180 0.79 2.93 -0.15
N LEU A 181 1.07 4.16 -0.60
CA LEU A 181 1.49 4.42 -1.98
C LEU A 181 2.80 3.70 -2.34
N ASN A 182 3.77 3.69 -1.43
CA ASN A 182 5.05 3.01 -1.62
C ASN A 182 4.94 1.48 -1.55
N ALA A 183 3.89 0.95 -0.93
CA ALA A 183 3.66 -0.49 -0.84
C ALA A 183 2.98 -1.03 -2.09
N LEU A 184 2.45 -0.19 -2.99
CA LEU A 184 1.81 -0.68 -4.21
C LEU A 184 2.82 -1.44 -5.09
N PRO A 185 2.43 -2.59 -5.67
CA PRO A 185 3.32 -3.36 -6.53
C PRO A 185 3.65 -2.62 -7.83
N GLU A 186 2.76 -1.72 -8.27
CA GLU A 186 2.96 -0.78 -9.36
C GLU A 186 2.84 0.65 -8.82
N PRO A 187 3.76 1.57 -9.15
CA PRO A 187 3.65 2.96 -8.73
C PRO A 187 2.38 3.62 -9.30
N VAL A 188 1.86 4.63 -8.60
CA VAL A 188 0.66 5.39 -9.01
C VAL A 188 0.79 6.00 -10.40
N ILE A 189 2.01 6.33 -10.81
CA ILE A 189 2.32 6.68 -12.20
C ILE A 189 2.93 5.43 -12.84
N PRO A 190 2.17 4.71 -13.68
CA PRO A 190 2.66 3.55 -14.41
C PRO A 190 3.95 3.87 -15.18
N ALA A 191 4.85 2.90 -15.26
CA ALA A 191 6.14 3.07 -15.93
C ALA A 191 5.99 3.50 -17.41
N GLY A 192 4.92 3.04 -18.08
CA GLY A 192 4.62 3.42 -19.46
C GLY A 192 4.29 4.90 -19.65
N LEU A 193 3.81 5.59 -18.61
CA LEU A 193 3.46 7.02 -18.65
C LEU A 193 4.59 7.92 -18.12
N TYR A 194 5.67 7.35 -17.58
CA TYR A 194 6.72 8.13 -16.93
C TYR A 194 7.38 9.16 -17.87
N LEU A 195 7.65 8.76 -19.12
CA LEU A 195 8.26 9.66 -20.11
C LEU A 195 7.32 10.81 -20.49
N ASP A 196 6.03 10.54 -20.61
CA ASP A 196 5.02 11.56 -20.94
C ASP A 196 4.91 12.59 -19.81
N PHE A 197 4.85 12.14 -18.56
CA PHE A 197 4.82 13.02 -17.39
C PHE A 197 6.10 13.88 -17.28
N THR A 198 7.27 13.29 -17.51
CA THR A 198 8.55 14.03 -17.44
C THR A 198 8.75 14.99 -18.61
N ALA A 199 8.22 14.68 -19.80
CA ALA A 199 8.24 15.58 -20.95
C ALA A 199 7.50 16.89 -20.66
N VAL A 200 6.31 16.81 -20.05
CA VAL A 200 5.55 17.99 -19.63
C VAL A 200 6.34 18.84 -18.62
N LEU A 201 6.95 18.21 -17.61
CA LEU A 201 7.74 18.90 -16.59
C LEU A 201 8.96 19.63 -17.18
N ARG A 202 9.67 18.99 -18.12
CA ARG A 202 10.81 19.61 -18.80
C ARG A 202 10.38 20.81 -19.66
N ALA A 203 9.25 20.68 -20.36
CA ALA A 203 8.70 21.76 -21.18
C ALA A 203 8.19 22.95 -20.34
N SER A 204 7.79 22.73 -19.08
CA SER A 204 7.44 23.82 -18.16
C SER A 204 8.66 24.49 -17.53
N LEU A 205 9.73 23.73 -17.24
CA LEU A 205 10.95 24.27 -16.61
C LEU A 205 11.85 25.02 -17.60
N GLY A 206 11.80 24.68 -18.89
CA GLY A 206 12.50 25.44 -19.94
C GLY A 206 11.85 26.78 -20.31
N ARG A 207 10.74 27.16 -19.65
CA ARG A 207 10.00 28.40 -19.87
C ARG A 207 10.04 29.37 -18.68
N ALA A 208 10.84 29.08 -17.66
CA ALA A 208 11.05 29.92 -16.48
C ALA A 208 12.41 30.62 -16.52
#